data_AF-X5DWK6-F1
#
_entry.id   AF-X5DWK6-F1
#
_cell.length_a   1.000
_cell.length_b   1.000
_cell.length_c   1.000
_cell.angle_alpha   90.00
_cell.angle_beta   90.00
_cell.angle_gamma   90.00
#
_symmetry.space_group_name_H-M   'P 1'
#
loop_
_entity.id
_entity.type
_entity.pdbx_description
1 polymer ?
#
loop_
_entity_poly.entity_id
_entity_poly.type
_entity_poly.pdbx_seq_one_letter_code
_entity_poly.pdbx_strand_id
1 'polypeptide(L)' 'MTKRQKLLRDIRRQAKKTGVSYRESEGDRHTIVHLGTGRPVPIPRHNEIPERTTEAIYKETEEYLGKRWWKQ' A
#
# COMPACT_ATOMS: atom_id res chain seq x y z
N MET A 1 1.14 -13.66 -8.35
CA MET A 1 0.72 -12.28 -8.72
C MET A 1 -0.36 -11.77 -7.76
N THR A 2 -0.35 -10.48 -7.42
CA THR A 2 -1.31 -9.88 -6.47
C THR A 2 -2.23 -8.90 -7.19
N LYS A 3 -3.55 -9.01 -6.99
CA LYS A 3 -4.49 -8.02 -7.52
C LYS A 3 -4.27 -6.66 -6.86
N ARG A 4 -4.14 -5.59 -7.63
CA ARG A 4 -3.99 -4.21 -7.12
C ARG A 4 -5.08 -3.84 -6.11
N GLN A 5 -6.33 -4.20 -6.39
CA GLN A 5 -7.44 -3.96 -5.47
C GLN A 5 -7.28 -4.68 -4.13
N LYS A 6 -6.71 -5.88 -4.13
CA LYS A 6 -6.41 -6.62 -2.90
C LYS A 6 -5.34 -5.89 -2.09
N LEU A 7 -4.24 -5.49 -2.74
CA LEU A 7 -3.15 -4.73 -2.13
C LEU A 7 -3.66 -3.44 -1.45
N LEU A 8 -4.40 -2.61 -2.19
CA LEU A 8 -4.97 -1.36 -1.65
C LEU A 8 -5.91 -1.60 -0.47
N ARG A 9 -6.77 -2.63 -0.58
CA ARG A 9 -7.70 -2.98 0.49
C ARG A 9 -6.97 -3.42 1.76
N ASP A 10 -5.90 -4.21 1.62
CA ASP A 10 -5.13 -4.73 2.74
C ASP A 10 -4.36 -3.58 3.44
N ILE A 11 -3.74 -2.68 2.67
CA ILE A 11 -3.10 -1.44 3.18
C ILE A 11 -4.12 -0.58 3.94
N ARG A 12 -5.29 -0.31 3.34
CA ARG A 12 -6.34 0.50 3.97
C ARG A 12 -6.86 -0.12 5.26
N ARG A 13 -7.06 -1.44 5.27
CA ARG A 13 -7.51 -2.18 6.46
C ARG A 13 -6.48 -2.06 7.58
N GLN A 14 -5.21 -2.26 7.26
CA GLN A 14 -4.15 -2.17 8.25
C GLN A 14 -3.97 -0.74 8.77
N ALA A 15 -4.03 0.27 7.90
CA ALA A 15 -4.00 1.67 8.30
C ALA A 15 -5.11 2.01 9.31
N LYS A 16 -6.33 1.51 9.06
CA LYS A 16 -7.45 1.66 10.00
C LYS A 16 -7.18 0.93 11.33
N LYS A 17 -6.57 -0.26 11.30
CA LYS A 17 -6.23 -1.04 12.51
C LYS A 17 -5.16 -0.35 13.36
N THR A 18 -4.18 0.30 12.74
CA THR A 18 -3.10 1.01 13.45
C THR A 18 -3.44 2.47 13.78
N GLY A 19 -4.58 2.98 13.32
CA GLY A 19 -4.98 4.38 13.52
C GLY A 19 -4.25 5.37 12.61
N VAL A 20 -3.60 4.90 11.54
CA VAL A 20 -2.88 5.74 10.57
C VAL A 20 -3.85 6.29 9.53
N SER A 21 -3.75 7.59 9.26
CA SER A 21 -4.54 8.24 8.21
C SER A 21 -4.22 7.64 6.84
N TYR A 22 -5.23 7.28 6.07
CA TYR A 22 -5.09 6.73 4.72
C TYR A 22 -5.74 7.68 3.71
N ARG A 23 -4.99 8.07 2.69
CA ARG A 23 -5.51 8.81 1.54
C ARG A 23 -4.93 8.27 0.25
N GLU A 24 -5.76 8.11 -0.75
CA GLU A 24 -5.34 7.73 -2.10
C GLU A 24 -5.61 8.90 -3.06
N SER A 25 -4.71 9.11 -4.00
CA SER A 25 -4.91 10.02 -5.12
C SER A 25 -4.51 9.30 -6.42
N GLU A 26 -5.31 9.51 -7.46
CA GLU A 26 -4.96 8.98 -8.78
C GLU A 26 -4.03 9.95 -9.49
N GLY A 27 -2.81 9.48 -9.80
CA GLY A 27 -1.97 10.06 -10.84
C GLY A 27 -2.22 9.37 -12.18
N ASP A 28 -1.42 9.73 -13.18
CA ASP A 28 -1.57 9.22 -14.56
C ASP A 28 -1.39 7.69 -14.64
N ARG A 29 -0.18 7.20 -14.32
CA ARG A 29 0.20 5.77 -14.37
C ARG A 29 0.22 5.06 -13.01
N HIS A 30 0.16 5.82 -11.92
CA HIS A 30 0.27 5.31 -10.55
C HIS A 30 -0.83 5.88 -9.67
N THR A 31 -1.30 5.08 -8.72
CA THR A 31 -2.09 5.54 -7.57
C THR A 31 -1.14 5.88 -6.45
N ILE A 32 -1.18 7.12 -5.99
CA ILE A 32 -0.34 7.58 -4.90
C ILE A 32 -1.09 7.36 -3.59
N VAL A 33 -0.51 6.55 -2.70
CA VAL A 33 -1.05 6.28 -1.38
C VAL A 33 -0.28 7.08 -0.34
N HIS A 34 -0.99 7.91 0.42
CA HIS A 34 -0.48 8.66 1.55
C HIS A 34 -0.89 7.95 2.84
N LEU A 35 0.11 7.65 3.68
CA LEU A 35 -0.05 7.03 4.98
C LEU A 35 0.47 8.01 6.06
N GLY A 36 -0.45 8.56 6.85
CA GLY A 36 -0.14 9.56 7.87
C GLY A 36 0.57 10.78 7.28
N THR A 37 1.64 11.22 7.94
CA THR A 37 2.56 12.29 7.47
C THR A 37 3.77 11.73 6.72
N GLY A 38 3.70 10.46 6.31
CA GLY A 38 4.78 9.73 5.64
C GLY A 38 4.98 10.13 4.19
N ARG A 39 6.00 9.52 3.56
CA ARG A 39 6.24 9.68 2.13
C ARG A 39 5.11 9.01 1.32
N PRO A 40 4.72 9.59 0.18
CA PRO A 40 3.74 8.96 -0.71
C PRO A 40 4.31 7.68 -1.31
N VAL A 41 3.51 6.60 -1.26
CA VAL A 41 3.84 5.28 -1.82
C VAL A 41 3.19 5.14 -3.20
N PRO A 42 3.97 5.07 -4.30
CA PRO A 42 3.41 4.93 -5.64
C PRO A 42 3.04 3.47 -5.92
N ILE A 43 1.77 3.22 -6.21
CA ILE A 43 1.25 1.89 -6.57
C ILE A 43 0.93 1.87 -8.07
N PRO A 44 1.52 0.96 -8.86
CA PRO A 44 1.24 0.88 -10.30
C PRO A 44 -0.23 0.57 -10.57
N ARG A 45 -0.81 1.16 -11.62
CA ARG A 45 -2.24 0.95 -11.99
C ARG A 45 -2.52 -0.38 -12.70
N HIS A 46 -1.58 -1.31 -12.72
CA HIS A 46 -1.79 -2.64 -13.28
C HIS A 46 -2.82 -3.42 -12.47
N ASN A 47 -3.64 -4.24 -13.13
CA ASN A 47 -4.61 -5.09 -12.45
C ASN A 47 -3.92 -6.14 -11.57
N GLU A 48 -2.80 -6.68 -12.09
CA GLU A 48 -1.96 -7.66 -11.43
C GLU A 48 -0.56 -7.07 -11.24
N ILE A 49 -0.12 -7.07 -9.99
CA ILE A 49 1.18 -6.59 -9.59
C ILE A 49 2.09 -7.82 -9.39
N PRO A 50 3.28 -7.83 -10.01
CA PRO A 50 4.27 -8.88 -9.78
C PRO A 50 4.60 -9.00 -8.29
N GLU A 51 4.79 -10.23 -7.79
CA GLU A 51 4.97 -10.47 -6.36
C GLU A 51 6.15 -9.70 -5.77
N ARG A 52 7.26 -9.58 -6.52
CA ARG A 52 8.42 -8.76 -6.13
C ARG A 52 8.04 -7.30 -5.88
N THR A 53 7.19 -6.72 -6.73
CA THR A 53 6.73 -5.34 -6.58
C THR A 53 5.76 -5.22 -5.40
N THR A 54 4.86 -6.19 -5.23
CA THR A 54 3.96 -6.24 -4.07
C THR A 54 4.76 -6.29 -2.76
N GLU A 55 5.77 -7.16 -2.68
CA GLU A 55 6.62 -7.29 -1.49
C GLU A 55 7.41 -6.01 -1.20
N ALA A 56 7.90 -5.33 -2.23
CA ALA A 56 8.57 -4.04 -2.07
C ALA A 56 7.62 -2.99 -1.49
N ILE A 57 6.39 -2.88 -2.03
CA ILE A 57 5.36 -1.96 -1.51
C ILE A 57 5.04 -2.28 -0.05
N TYR A 58 4.86 -3.57 0.28
CA TYR A 58 4.59 -3.99 1.64
C TYR A 58 5.68 -3.60 2.64
N LYS A 59 6.96 -3.76 2.24
CA LYS A 59 8.11 -3.33 3.03
C LYS A 59 8.15 -1.81 3.19
N GLU A 60 7.87 -1.06 2.13
CA GLU A 60 7.83 0.41 2.18
C GLU A 60 6.76 0.90 3.16
N THR A 61 5.61 0.21 3.23
CA THR A 61 4.56 0.55 4.19
C THR A 61 4.80 0.02 5.61
N GLU A 62 5.87 -0.75 5.89
CA GLU A 62 6.20 -1.21 7.26
C GLU A 62 6.46 -0.06 8.22
N GLU A 63 7.10 0.99 7.72
CA GLU A 63 7.41 2.19 8.51
C GLU A 63 6.15 2.83 9.10
N TYR A 64 5.03 2.72 8.38
CA TYR A 64 3.76 3.33 8.75
C TYR A 64 2.79 2.35 9.42
N LEU A 65 2.73 1.12 8.92
CA LEU A 65 1.68 0.15 9.27
C LEU A 65 2.15 -0.93 10.26
N GLY A 66 3.42 -0.89 10.64
CA GLY A 66 4.07 -1.85 11.52
C GLY A 66 4.80 -2.96 10.77
N LYS A 67 5.80 -3.57 11.41
CA LYS A 67 6.64 -4.61 10.79
C LYS A 67 5.83 -5.84 10.38
N ARG A 68 6.09 -6.33 9.16
CA ARG A 68 5.52 -7.57 8.58
C ARG A 68 4.00 -7.66 8.64
N TRP A 69 3.31 -6.52 8.58
CA TRP A 69 1.86 -6.44 8.77
C TRP A 69 1.04 -7.28 7.78
N TRP A 70 1.56 -7.59 6.58
CA TRP A 70 0.91 -8.39 5.53
C TRP A 70 1.11 -9.89 5.68
N LYS A 71 1.93 -10.35 6.63
CA LYS A 71 2.18 -11.78 6.90
C LYS A 71 1.29 -12.35 8.02
N GLN A 72 0.25 -11.62 8.42
CA GLN A 72 -0.68 -12.01 9.49
C GLN A 72 -1.80 -12.92 8.97
#